data_AF-A0A2G6T8Y0-F1
#
_entry.id   AF-A0A2G6T8Y0-F1
#
_cell.length_a   1.000
_cell.length_b   1.000
_cell.length_c   1.000
_cell.angle_alpha   90.00
_cell.angle_beta   90.00
_cell.angle_gamma   90.00
#
_symmetry.space_group_name_H-M   'P 1'
#
loop_
_entity.id
_entity.type
_entity.pdbx_description
1 polymer ?
#
loop_
_entity_poly.entity_id
_entity_poly.type
_entity_poly.pdbx_seq_one_letter_code
_entity_poly.pdbx_strand_id
1 'polypeptide(L)'
;MSKLKAYFSAERGRATAMARGCEASVAFLRAIADGKRPCPHKLAVKIETFTQGEVSRRDLFPDDWHENWPELVEVYARADAEVLEDAAHA
;
A
#
# COMPACT_ATOMS: atom_id res chain seq x y z
N MET A 1 -4.49 11.80 -5.67
CA MET A 1 -5.02 10.45 -5.99
C MET A 1 -4.30 9.48 -5.08
N SER A 2 -4.99 8.55 -4.40
CA SER A 2 -4.34 7.60 -3.49
C SER A 2 -3.39 6.65 -4.24
N LYS A 3 -2.34 6.16 -3.58
CA LYS A 3 -1.38 5.20 -4.17
C LYS A 3 -2.08 3.94 -4.69
N LEU A 4 -3.05 3.41 -3.94
CA LEU A 4 -3.85 2.26 -4.34
C LEU A 4 -4.65 2.51 -5.63
N LYS A 5 -5.20 3.72 -5.80
CA LYS A 5 -5.92 4.09 -7.02
C LYS A 5 -4.97 4.17 -8.22
N ALA A 6 -3.78 4.76 -8.04
CA ALA A 6 -2.75 4.78 -9.08
C ALA A 6 -2.32 3.36 -9.48
N TYR A 7 -2.13 2.47 -8.51
CA TYR A 7 -1.80 1.05 -8.75
C TYR A 7 -2.84 0.36 -9.65
N PHE A 8 -4.14 0.59 -9.41
CA PHE A 8 -5.20 0.02 -10.26
C PHE A 8 -5.26 0.62 -11.67
N SER A 9 -4.84 1.87 -11.83
CA SER A 9 -4.83 2.56 -13.12
C SER A 9 -3.62 2.23 -13.98
N ALA A 10 -2.52 1.78 -13.39
CA ALA A 10 -1.28 1.44 -14.10
C ALA A 10 -1.46 0.29 -15.10
N GLU A 11 -2.34 -0.68 -14.80
CA GLU A 11 -2.56 -1.84 -15.66
C GLU A 11 -3.97 -2.42 -15.49
N ARG A 12 -4.61 -2.74 -16.62
CA ARG A 12 -5.93 -3.36 -16.63
C ARG A 12 -5.84 -4.75 -15.99
N GLY A 13 -6.70 -4.99 -14.99
CA GLY A 13 -6.82 -6.29 -14.33
C GLY A 13 -6.16 -6.36 -12.95
N ARG A 14 -5.29 -5.40 -12.59
CA ARG A 14 -4.66 -5.34 -11.26
C ARG A 14 -5.67 -5.36 -10.12
N ALA A 15 -6.78 -4.63 -10.23
CA ALA A 15 -7.84 -4.64 -9.21
C ALA A 15 -8.49 -6.04 -9.05
N THR A 16 -8.69 -6.77 -10.13
CA THR A 16 -9.25 -8.14 -10.11
C THR A 16 -8.24 -9.14 -9.56
N ALA A 17 -6.96 -9.02 -9.93
CA ALA A 17 -5.90 -9.86 -9.41
C ALA A 17 -5.72 -9.66 -7.90
N MET A 18 -5.68 -8.40 -7.45
CA MET A 18 -5.57 -8.05 -6.04
C MET A 18 -6.79 -8.54 -5.24
N ALA A 19 -8.01 -8.39 -5.77
CA ALA A 19 -9.22 -8.91 -5.13
C ALA A 19 -9.11 -10.41 -4.82
N ARG A 20 -8.60 -11.21 -5.78
CA ARG A 20 -8.35 -12.64 -5.59
C ARG A 20 -7.24 -12.91 -4.56
N GLY A 21 -6.11 -12.23 -4.68
CA GLY A 21 -4.96 -12.43 -3.79
C GLY A 21 -5.19 -11.97 -2.35
N CYS A 22 -6.02 -10.95 -2.15
CA CYS A 22 -6.32 -10.39 -0.83
C CYS A 22 -7.61 -10.95 -0.20
N GLU A 23 -8.33 -11.84 -0.91
CA GLU A 23 -9.64 -12.37 -0.52
C GLU A 23 -10.66 -11.25 -0.23
N ALA A 24 -10.74 -10.27 -1.13
CA ALA A 24 -11.61 -9.10 -1.03
C ALA A 24 -12.40 -8.91 -2.34
N SER A 25 -13.48 -8.13 -2.30
CA SER A 25 -14.19 -7.77 -3.54
C SER A 25 -13.54 -6.58 -4.23
N VAL A 26 -13.57 -6.56 -5.57
CA VAL A 26 -13.08 -5.42 -6.37
C VAL A 26 -13.81 -4.13 -6.00
N ALA A 27 -15.12 -4.20 -5.75
CA ALA A 27 -15.91 -3.04 -5.35
C ALA A 27 -15.45 -2.48 -4.00
N PHE A 28 -15.13 -3.34 -3.03
CA PHE A 28 -14.62 -2.92 -1.73
C PHE A 28 -13.23 -2.28 -1.84
N LEU A 29 -12.32 -2.90 -2.60
CA LEU A 29 -11.00 -2.33 -2.86
C LEU A 29 -11.08 -0.97 -3.55
N ARG A 30 -11.99 -0.79 -4.51
CA ARG A 30 -12.24 0.51 -5.15
C ARG A 30 -12.82 1.54 -4.19
N ALA A 31 -13.72 1.13 -3.30
CA ALA A 31 -14.25 2.02 -2.28
C ALA A 31 -13.15 2.51 -1.33
N ILE A 32 -12.19 1.65 -0.98
CA ILE A 32 -10.98 2.04 -0.22
C ILE A 32 -10.11 2.99 -1.05
N ALA A 33 -9.81 2.64 -2.30
CA ALA A 33 -8.99 3.48 -3.17
C ALA A 33 -9.58 4.89 -3.41
N ASP A 34 -10.91 4.99 -3.45
CA ASP A 34 -11.65 6.26 -3.56
C ASP A 34 -11.81 6.98 -2.20
N GLY A 35 -11.33 6.42 -1.09
CA GLY A 35 -11.46 6.99 0.26
C GLY A 35 -12.87 6.91 0.86
N LYS A 36 -13.79 6.16 0.23
CA LYS A 36 -15.19 6.01 0.68
C LYS A 36 -15.32 5.04 1.85
N ARG A 37 -14.35 4.15 2.05
CA ARG A 37 -14.29 3.23 3.18
C ARG A 37 -12.85 3.15 3.71
N PRO A 38 -12.65 3.05 5.03
CA PRO A 38 -11.33 2.84 5.58
C PRO A 38 -10.80 1.45 5.19
N CYS A 39 -9.49 1.35 5.00
CA CYS A 39 -8.84 0.06 4.84
C CYS A 39 -8.83 -0.68 6.18
N PRO A 40 -9.20 -1.97 6.26
CA PRO A 40 -8.95 -2.78 7.45
C PRO A 40 -7.45 -3.09 7.61
N HIS A 41 -6.92 -3.08 8.84
CA HIS A 41 -5.48 -3.31 9.10
C HIS A 41 -4.97 -4.62 8.50
N LYS A 42 -5.73 -5.72 8.64
CA LYS A 42 -5.37 -7.01 8.04
C LYS A 42 -5.32 -6.96 6.51
N LEU A 43 -6.20 -6.18 5.88
CA LEU A 43 -6.20 -6.02 4.43
C LEU A 43 -5.01 -5.18 3.96
N ALA A 44 -4.59 -4.19 4.75
CA ALA A 44 -3.41 -3.38 4.48
C ALA A 44 -2.14 -4.23 4.32
N VAL A 45 -1.93 -5.16 5.25
CA VAL A 45 -0.80 -6.12 5.20
C VAL A 45 -0.87 -6.99 3.95
N LYS A 46 -2.07 -7.50 3.60
CA LYS A 46 -2.27 -8.30 2.38
C LYS A 46 -1.98 -7.50 1.11
N ILE A 47 -2.43 -6.24 1.05
CA ILE A 47 -2.20 -5.34 -0.09
C ILE A 47 -0.70 -5.07 -0.26
N GLU A 48 0.01 -4.70 0.81
CA GLU A 48 1.45 -4.43 0.74
C GLU A 48 2.24 -5.66 0.30
N THR A 49 1.89 -6.84 0.83
CA THR A 49 2.53 -8.10 0.43
C THR A 49 2.24 -8.45 -1.03
N PHE A 50 0.98 -8.33 -1.46
CA PHE A 50 0.57 -8.60 -2.86
C PHE A 50 1.27 -7.66 -3.85
N THR A 51 1.47 -6.41 -3.46
CA THR A 51 2.10 -5.38 -4.31
C THR A 51 3.61 -5.30 -4.15
N GLN A 52 4.20 -6.17 -3.31
CA GLN A 52 5.63 -6.16 -3.00
C GLN A 52 6.13 -4.76 -2.60
N GLY A 53 5.32 -4.02 -1.84
CA GLY A 53 5.64 -2.67 -1.38
C GLY A 53 5.30 -1.53 -2.34
N GLU A 54 4.79 -1.78 -3.56
CA GLU A 54 4.35 -0.70 -4.47
C GLU A 54 3.18 0.11 -3.86
N VAL A 55 2.36 -0.53 -3.01
CA VAL A 55 1.39 0.12 -2.13
C VAL A 55 1.66 -0.32 -0.69
N SER A 56 2.28 0.55 0.10
CA SER A 56 2.66 0.26 1.48
C SER A 56 1.54 0.51 2.48
N ARG A 57 1.68 0.00 3.71
CA ARG A 57 0.85 0.37 4.87
C ARG A 57 0.90 1.89 5.14
N ARG A 58 2.05 2.54 4.90
CA ARG A 58 2.17 4.02 4.99
C ARG A 58 1.27 4.73 3.98
N ASP A 59 1.14 4.19 2.77
CA ASP A 59 0.25 4.76 1.75
C ASP A 59 -1.24 4.58 2.10
N LEU A 60 -1.59 3.54 2.85
CA LEU A 60 -2.96 3.23 3.24
C LEU A 60 -3.39 3.90 4.56
N PHE A 61 -2.44 4.22 5.44
CA PHE A 61 -2.61 4.82 6.76
C PHE A 61 -1.60 5.96 6.95
N PRO A 62 -1.70 7.07 6.17
CA PRO A 62 -0.65 8.09 6.14
C PRO A 62 -0.41 8.76 7.50
N ASP A 63 -1.45 8.89 8.32
CA ASP A 63 -1.40 9.66 9.56
C ASP A 63 -0.99 8.82 10.79
N ASP A 64 -1.35 7.53 10.81
CA ASP A 64 -1.33 6.70 12.02
C ASP A 64 -0.73 5.29 11.81
N TRP A 65 -0.10 5.00 10.66
CA TRP A 65 0.50 3.67 10.42
C TRP A 65 1.49 3.25 11.52
N HIS A 66 2.24 4.20 12.08
CA HIS A 66 3.28 3.95 13.08
C HIS A 66 2.71 3.60 14.45
N GLU A 67 1.47 4.01 14.74
CA GLU A 67 0.74 3.59 15.94
C GLU A 67 0.26 2.14 15.80
N ASN A 68 -0.13 1.76 14.58
CA ASN A 68 -0.67 0.44 14.26
C ASN A 68 0.43 -0.62 14.06
N TRP A 69 1.57 -0.23 13.51
CA TRP A 69 2.73 -1.09 13.21
C TRP A 69 4.05 -0.38 13.59
N PRO A 70 4.30 -0.15 14.89
CA PRO A 70 5.51 0.54 15.35
C PRO A 70 6.80 -0.19 14.93
N GLU A 71 6.74 -1.51 14.73
CA GLU A 71 7.88 -2.32 14.28
C GLU A 71 8.38 -1.95 12.87
N LEU A 72 7.58 -1.21 12.08
CA LEU A 72 7.97 -0.80 10.73
C LEU A 72 8.70 0.54 10.69
N VAL A 73 8.74 1.30 11.78
CA VAL A 73 9.37 2.62 11.80
C VAL A 73 10.83 2.53 11.37
N GLU A 74 11.58 1.64 12.00
CA GLU A 74 12.99 1.39 11.65
C GLU A 74 13.15 0.79 10.25
N VAL A 75 12.24 -0.10 9.83
CA VAL A 75 12.30 -0.75 8.51
C VAL A 75 12.15 0.29 7.41
N TYR A 76 11.17 1.18 7.53
CA TYR A 76 10.94 2.23 6.55
C TYR A 76 11.99 3.34 6.61
N ALA A 77 12.47 3.70 7.81
CA ALA A 77 13.57 4.65 7.93
C ALA A 77 14.83 4.15 7.20
N ARG A 78 15.16 2.85 7.35
CA ARG A 78 16.28 2.25 6.62
C ARG A 78 16.05 2.22 5.10
N ALA A 79 14.87 1.78 4.67
CA ALA A 79 14.53 1.73 3.24
C ALA A 79 14.58 3.13 2.59
N ASP A 80 14.09 4.16 3.28
CA ASP A 80 14.12 5.54 2.78
C ASP A 80 15.56 6.08 2.68
N ALA A 81 16.46 5.70 3.61
CA ALA A 81 17.88 6.06 3.56
C ALA A 81 18.61 5.41 2.37
N GLU A 82 18.38 4.11 2.12
CA GLU A 82 18.94 3.39 0.98
C GLU A 82 18.56 4.05 -0.36
N VAL A 83 17.30 4.46 -0.51
CA VAL A 83 16.81 5.16 -1.72
C VAL A 83 17.51 6.52 -1.92
N LEU A 84 17.75 7.27 -0.84
CA LEU A 84 18.46 8.55 -0.91
C LEU A 84 19.93 8.38 -1.33
N GLU A 85 20.59 7.33 -0.84
CA GLU A 85 21.95 6.99 -1.23
C GLU A 85 22.02 6.58 -2.70
N ASP A 86 21.13 5.71 -3.17
CA ASP A 86 21.04 5.30 -4.58
C ASP A 86 20.79 6.50 -5.51
N ALA A 87 19.89 7.40 -5.12
CA ALA A 87 19.58 8.61 -5.90
C ALA A 87 20.75 9.62 -5.92
N ALA A 88 21.60 9.63 -4.89
CA ALA A 88 22.79 10.48 -4.86
C ALA A 88 23.94 9.94 -5.73
N HIS A 89 23.90 8.66 -6.09
CA HIS A 89 24.91 7.99 -6.91
C HIS A 89 24.48 7.76 -8.37
N ALA A 90 23.25 8.14 -8.75
CA ALA A 90 22.67 8.02 -10.09
C ALA A 90 22.76 9.35 -10.88
#